data_AF-A0A161I847-F1
#
_entry.id   AF-A0A161I847-F1
#
_cell.length_a   1.000
_cell.length_b   1.000
_cell.length_c   1.000
_cell.angle_alpha   90.00
_cell.angle_beta   90.00
_cell.angle_gamma   90.00
#
_symmetry.space_group_name_H-M   'P 1'
#
loop_
_entity.id
_entity.type
_entity.pdbx_description
1 polymer ?
#
loop_
_entity_poly.entity_id
_entity_poly.type
_entity_poly.pdbx_seq_one_letter_code
_entity_poly.pdbx_strand_id
1 'polypeptide(L)'
;MKVLVTGGAGFLGQRLARELLARGAVKDEHGKPQAITELVLLDVVHGSDFGDSRVLNLPGISVSVDEMVAALREVAGEEAVKRIVWAPDARVEKIVGSWPGQWDSARAERLGLSGDRSFADVIRGYIADEQIPIS
;
A
#
# COMPACT_ATOMS: atom_id res chain seq x y z
N MET A 1 -20.78 23.33 10.10
CA MET A 1 -19.53 23.09 9.35
C MET A 1 -19.32 21.61 9.17
N LYS A 2 -18.63 21.22 8.10
CA LYS A 2 -18.26 19.84 7.82
C LYS A 2 -16.88 19.55 8.40
N VAL A 3 -16.74 18.42 9.10
CA VAL A 3 -15.48 17.96 9.69
C VAL A 3 -15.11 16.60 9.08
N LEU A 4 -13.86 16.44 8.64
CA LEU A 4 -13.29 15.19 8.15
C LEU A 4 -12.24 14.69 9.14
N VAL A 5 -12.33 13.42 9.54
CA VAL A 5 -11.32 12.73 10.37
C VAL A 5 -10.71 11.59 9.56
N THR A 6 -9.41 11.67 9.29
CA THR A 6 -8.62 10.61 8.66
C THR A 6 -8.12 9.61 9.71
N GLY A 7 -8.04 8.32 9.37
CA GLY A 7 -7.80 7.26 10.37
C GLY A 7 -9.01 7.07 11.28
N GLY A 8 -10.22 7.34 10.76
CA GLY A 8 -11.46 7.37 11.53
C GLY A 8 -11.87 6.03 12.13
N ALA A 9 -11.36 4.91 11.61
CA ALA A 9 -11.58 3.59 12.16
C ALA A 9 -10.57 3.20 13.26
N GLY A 10 -9.46 3.94 13.39
CA GLY A 10 -8.46 3.75 14.45
C GLY A 10 -8.92 4.23 15.84
N PHE A 11 -8.18 3.84 16.89
CA PHE A 11 -8.53 4.15 18.29
C PHE A 11 -8.72 5.64 18.57
N LEU A 12 -7.78 6.49 18.13
CA LEU A 12 -7.87 7.93 18.34
C LEU A 12 -8.96 8.57 17.47
N GLY A 13 -9.06 8.16 16.20
CA GLY A 13 -10.09 8.63 15.27
C GLY A 13 -11.51 8.39 15.80
N GLN A 14 -11.79 7.17 16.29
CA GLN A 14 -13.08 6.85 16.90
C GLN A 14 -13.35 7.64 18.18
N ARG A 15 -12.35 7.83 19.04
CA ARG A 15 -12.53 8.61 20.28
C ARG A 15 -12.81 10.08 20.00
N LEU A 16 -12.06 10.67 19.07
CA LEU A 16 -12.27 12.04 18.61
C LEU A 16 -13.66 12.19 17.99
N ALA A 17 -14.06 11.27 17.12
CA ALA A 17 -15.38 11.30 16.47
C ALA A 17 -16.52 11.28 17.51
N ARG A 18 -16.44 10.39 18.50
CA ARG A 18 -17.44 10.31 19.58
C ARG A 18 -17.52 11.60 20.38
N GLU A 19 -16.37 12.19 20.72
CA GLU A 19 -16.31 13.45 21.46
C GLU A 19 -16.88 14.62 20.65
N LEU A 20 -16.57 14.69 19.35
CA LEU A 20 -17.11 15.72 18.46
C LEU A 20 -18.63 15.61 18.30
N LEU A 21 -19.17 14.38 18.18
CA LEU A 21 -20.61 14.13 18.17
C LEU A 21 -21.27 14.54 19.48
N ALA A 22 -20.65 14.20 20.62
CA ALA A 22 -21.17 14.57 21.94
C ALA A 22 -21.20 16.09 22.16
N ARG A 23 -20.18 16.81 21.67
CA ARG A 23 -20.11 18.28 21.77
C ARG A 23 -21.02 19.00 20.78
N GLY A 24 -21.22 18.45 19.59
CA GLY A 24 -22.05 19.03 18.52
C GLY A 24 -21.51 20.34 17.90
N ALA A 25 -20.41 20.89 18.40
CA ALA A 25 -19.78 22.11 17.91
C ALA A 25 -18.27 22.10 18.15
N VAL A 26 -17.54 22.81 17.30
CA VAL A 26 -16.10 23.10 17.44
C VAL A 26 -15.86 24.60 17.36
N LYS A 27 -14.72 25.08 17.83
CA LYS A 27 -14.35 26.48 17.66
C LYS A 27 -13.87 26.71 16.23
N ASP A 28 -14.36 27.77 15.60
CA ASP A 28 -13.84 28.26 14.32
C ASP A 28 -12.48 28.96 14.51
N GLU A 29 -11.93 29.49 13.40
CA GLU A 29 -10.66 30.23 13.36
C GLU A 29 -10.63 31.49 14.24
N HIS A 30 -11.80 31.99 14.65
CA HIS A 30 -11.97 33.12 15.55
C HIS A 30 -12.31 32.71 16.99
N GLY A 31 -12.26 31.40 17.29
CA GLY A 31 -12.54 30.86 18.61
C GLY A 31 -14.03 30.76 18.96
N LYS A 32 -14.93 31.07 18.03
CA LYS A 32 -16.38 31.06 18.25
C LYS A 32 -16.93 29.64 18.04
N PRO A 33 -17.87 29.16 18.90
CA PRO A 33 -18.51 27.87 18.67
C PRO A 33 -19.29 27.86 17.35
N GLN A 34 -18.97 26.90 16.50
CA GLN A 34 -19.65 26.61 15.24
C GLN A 34 -20.16 25.16 15.25
N ALA A 35 -21.46 25.00 14.96
CA ALA A 35 -22.11 23.69 14.96
C ALA A 35 -21.51 22.76 13.90
N ILE A 36 -21.30 21.50 14.25
CA ILE A 36 -20.93 20.43 13.31
C ILE A 36 -22.20 20.00 12.59
N THR A 37 -22.25 20.24 11.29
CA THR A 37 -23.40 19.88 10.44
C THR A 37 -23.21 18.52 9.77
N GLU A 38 -21.95 18.09 9.64
CA GLU A 38 -21.59 16.80 9.05
C GLU A 38 -20.22 16.36 9.60
N LEU A 39 -20.10 15.09 9.98
CA LEU A 39 -18.85 14.45 10.39
C LEU A 39 -18.58 13.26 9.48
N VAL A 40 -17.49 13.32 8.72
CA VAL A 40 -17.06 12.25 7.81
C VAL A 40 -15.84 11.55 8.39
N LEU A 41 -15.91 10.23 8.50
CA LEU A 41 -14.78 9.39 8.89
C LEU A 41 -14.21 8.72 7.65
N LEU A 42 -12.92 8.92 7.42
CA LEU A 42 -12.18 8.30 6.33
C LEU A 42 -11.10 7.39 6.91
N ASP A 43 -11.04 6.16 6.41
CA ASP A 43 -9.97 5.22 6.73
C ASP A 43 -9.74 4.29 5.54
N VAL A 44 -8.64 3.53 5.59
CA VAL A 44 -8.29 2.54 4.55
C VAL A 44 -9.16 1.29 4.70
N VAL A 45 -9.42 0.86 5.93
CA VAL A 45 -10.22 -0.34 6.27
C VAL A 45 -10.92 -0.11 7.61
N HIS A 46 -12.12 -0.65 7.82
CA HIS A 46 -12.73 -0.61 9.15
C HIS A 46 -11.94 -1.49 10.13
N GLY A 47 -11.61 -0.93 11.31
CA GLY A 47 -10.81 -1.63 12.33
C GLY A 47 -11.44 -2.93 12.84
N SER A 48 -12.77 -3.06 12.79
CA SER A 48 -13.51 -4.29 13.09
C SER A 48 -13.16 -5.45 12.14
N ASP A 49 -12.81 -5.13 10.89
CA ASP A 49 -12.66 -6.13 9.84
C ASP A 49 -11.34 -6.90 9.99
N PHE A 50 -10.40 -6.37 10.78
CA PHE A 50 -9.20 -7.09 11.19
C PHE A 50 -9.46 -8.16 12.25
N GLY A 51 -10.58 -8.18 12.99
CA GLY A 51 -10.78 -9.12 14.10
C GLY A 51 -9.66 -9.00 15.16
N ASP A 52 -9.18 -10.13 15.68
CA ASP A 52 -8.21 -10.15 16.80
C ASP A 52 -6.74 -9.99 16.36
N SER A 53 -6.40 -10.31 15.10
CA SER A 53 -5.03 -10.24 14.60
C SER A 53 -4.78 -8.97 13.78
N ARG A 54 -3.65 -8.31 14.01
CA ARG A 54 -3.18 -7.18 13.19
C ARG A 54 -2.12 -7.57 12.16
N VAL A 55 -1.80 -8.86 12.05
CA VAL A 55 -0.78 -9.38 11.12
C VAL A 55 -1.47 -9.92 9.87
N LEU A 56 -1.03 -9.47 8.69
CA LEU A 56 -1.55 -9.88 7.39
C LEU A 56 -0.41 -9.92 6.38
N ASN A 57 -0.44 -10.90 5.47
CA ASN A 57 0.36 -10.87 4.26
C ASN A 57 -0.31 -9.88 3.30
N LEU A 58 0.44 -8.89 2.82
CA LEU A 58 -0.08 -7.95 1.83
C LEU A 58 -0.17 -8.61 0.45
N PRO A 59 -1.14 -8.23 -0.39
CA PRO A 59 -1.19 -8.71 -1.76
C PRO A 59 0.04 -8.19 -2.51
N GLY A 60 0.65 -9.06 -3.29
CA GLY A 60 1.83 -8.76 -4.09
C GLY A 60 1.87 -9.67 -5.31
N ILE A 61 2.94 -9.54 -6.10
CA ILE A 61 3.14 -10.34 -7.31
C ILE A 61 4.07 -11.53 -7.02
N SER A 62 3.75 -12.68 -7.59
CA SER A 62 4.62 -13.84 -7.65
C SER A 62 5.06 -14.00 -9.10
N VAL A 63 6.34 -13.78 -9.37
CA VAL A 63 6.94 -13.84 -10.70
C VAL A 63 8.31 -14.50 -10.63
N SER A 64 8.68 -15.16 -11.71
CA SER A 64 10.02 -15.68 -11.96
C SER A 64 11.00 -14.57 -12.34
N VAL A 65 12.30 -14.87 -12.23
CA VAL A 65 13.36 -13.96 -12.70
C VAL A 65 13.24 -13.70 -14.20
N ASP A 66 12.86 -14.70 -15.00
CA ASP A 66 12.69 -14.54 -16.45
C ASP A 66 11.55 -13.55 -16.77
N GLU A 67 10.44 -13.60 -16.03
CA GLU A 67 9.35 -12.63 -16.16
C GLU A 67 9.79 -11.22 -15.74
N MET A 68 10.62 -11.09 -14.70
CA MET A 68 11.20 -9.79 -14.31
C MET A 68 12.08 -9.22 -15.42
N VAL A 69 12.92 -10.04 -16.06
CA VAL A 69 13.78 -9.62 -17.18
C VAL A 69 12.96 -9.27 -18.41
N ALA A 70 11.88 -10.01 -18.69
CA ALA A 70 10.95 -9.68 -19.76
C ALA A 70 10.26 -8.32 -19.53
N ALA A 71 9.79 -8.06 -18.31
CA ALA A 71 9.21 -6.78 -17.94
C ALA A 71 10.23 -5.62 -18.03
N LEU A 72 11.47 -5.85 -17.61
CA LEU A 72 12.54 -4.85 -17.77
C LEU A 72 12.79 -4.51 -19.24
N ARG A 73 12.82 -5.51 -20.12
CA ARG A 73 12.95 -5.30 -21.56
C ARG A 73 11.78 -4.50 -22.12
N GLU A 74 10.55 -4.80 -21.70
CA GLU A 74 9.36 -4.08 -22.13
C GLU A 74 9.43 -2.59 -21.76
N VAL A 75 9.82 -2.29 -20.52
CA VAL A 75 9.73 -0.92 -19.97
C VAL A 75 10.96 -0.08 -20.26
N ALA A 76 12.16 -0.66 -20.18
CA ALA A 76 13.44 0.05 -20.25
C ALA A 76 14.31 -0.34 -21.46
N GLY A 77 13.82 -1.25 -22.32
CA GLY A 77 14.49 -1.64 -23.55
C GLY A 77 15.67 -2.60 -23.39
N GLU A 78 16.25 -3.01 -24.52
CA GLU A 78 17.33 -4.01 -24.56
C GLU A 78 18.63 -3.52 -23.92
N GLU A 79 18.93 -2.22 -23.97
CA GLU A 79 20.16 -1.67 -23.38
C GLU A 79 20.19 -1.79 -21.85
N ALA A 80 19.02 -1.75 -21.20
CA ALA A 80 18.92 -2.04 -19.77
C ALA A 80 19.18 -3.53 -19.49
N VAL A 81 18.58 -4.41 -20.27
CA VAL A 81 18.73 -5.87 -20.11
C VAL A 81 20.16 -6.35 -20.36
N LYS A 82 20.88 -5.75 -21.31
CA LYS A 82 22.30 -6.08 -21.60
C LYS A 82 23.23 -5.87 -20.40
N ARG A 83 22.81 -5.11 -19.39
CA ARG A 83 23.59 -4.89 -18.16
C ARG A 83 23.49 -6.05 -17.17
N ILE A 84 22.55 -6.98 -17.37
CA ILE A 84 22.38 -8.14 -16.50
C ILE A 84 23.52 -9.13 -16.74
N VAL A 85 24.21 -9.49 -15.66
CA VAL A 85 25.25 -10.52 -15.66
C VAL A 85 24.71 -11.76 -14.96
N TRP A 86 24.66 -12.87 -15.69
CA TRP A 86 24.27 -14.17 -15.14
C TRP A 86 25.47 -14.85 -14.51
N ALA A 87 25.52 -14.87 -13.18
CA ALA A 87 26.59 -15.49 -12.40
C ALA A 87 25.97 -16.40 -11.32
N PRO A 88 25.87 -17.72 -11.58
CA PRO A 88 25.33 -18.66 -10.60
C PRO A 88 26.15 -18.70 -9.30
N ASP A 89 25.46 -18.68 -8.16
CA ASP A 89 26.05 -18.82 -6.83
C ASP A 89 25.22 -19.83 -6.03
N ALA A 90 25.80 -21.01 -5.79
CA ALA A 90 25.13 -22.12 -5.12
C ALA A 90 24.67 -21.79 -3.68
N ARG A 91 25.34 -20.86 -2.99
CA ARG A 91 24.94 -20.41 -1.66
C ARG A 91 23.72 -19.49 -1.75
N VAL A 92 23.69 -18.58 -2.72
CA VAL A 92 22.53 -17.70 -2.97
C VAL A 92 21.33 -18.53 -3.40
N GLU A 93 21.50 -19.47 -4.32
CA GLU A 93 20.44 -20.37 -4.78
C GLU A 93 19.84 -21.17 -3.62
N LYS A 94 20.67 -21.70 -2.71
CA LYS A 94 20.19 -22.42 -1.52
C LYS A 94 19.35 -21.54 -0.59
N ILE A 95 19.73 -20.27 -0.43
CA ILE A 95 18.99 -19.32 0.43
C ILE A 95 17.67 -18.95 -0.25
N VAL A 96 17.72 -18.43 -1.47
CA VAL A 96 16.55 -17.91 -2.18
C VAL A 96 15.57 -19.03 -2.53
N GLY A 97 16.08 -20.20 -2.93
CA GLY A 97 15.25 -21.38 -3.21
C GLY A 97 14.54 -21.96 -2.00
N SER A 98 14.90 -21.55 -0.78
CA SER A 98 14.17 -21.92 0.44
C SER A 98 13.01 -20.97 0.77
N TRP A 99 12.92 -19.83 0.08
CA TRP A 99 11.85 -18.85 0.32
C TRP A 99 10.55 -19.29 -0.36
N PRO A 100 9.39 -19.01 0.25
CA PRO A 100 8.10 -19.29 -0.36
C PRO A 100 7.89 -18.42 -1.60
N GLY A 101 7.62 -19.06 -2.74
CA GLY A 101 7.36 -18.36 -4.00
C GLY A 101 5.99 -17.67 -4.06
N GLN A 102 5.05 -18.05 -3.20
CA GLN A 102 3.70 -17.49 -3.15
C GLN A 102 3.18 -17.46 -1.71
N TRP A 103 2.42 -16.43 -1.38
CA TRP A 103 1.77 -16.25 -0.08
C TRP A 103 0.26 -16.19 -0.25
N ASP A 104 -0.48 -16.74 0.72
CA ASP A 104 -1.92 -16.47 0.83
C ASP A 104 -2.10 -15.04 1.36
N SER A 105 -2.71 -14.20 0.52
CA SER A 105 -3.05 -12.80 0.83
C SER A 105 -4.56 -12.56 0.81
N ALA A 106 -5.40 -13.62 0.73
CA ALA A 106 -6.85 -13.51 0.58
C ALA A 106 -7.50 -12.69 1.71
N ARG A 107 -6.89 -12.66 2.90
CA ARG A 107 -7.37 -11.82 4.00
C ARG A 107 -7.18 -10.34 3.71
N ALA A 108 -6.04 -9.92 3.19
CA ALA A 108 -5.79 -8.52 2.84
C ALA A 108 -6.66 -8.08 1.66
N GLU A 109 -6.87 -8.94 0.68
CA GLU A 109 -7.77 -8.69 -0.45
C GLU A 109 -9.23 -8.47 0.00
N ARG A 110 -9.72 -9.27 0.96
CA ARG A 110 -11.06 -9.08 1.56
C ARG A 110 -11.20 -7.74 2.29
N LEU A 111 -10.09 -7.15 2.74
CA LEU A 111 -10.06 -5.83 3.36
C LEU A 111 -9.96 -4.71 2.31
N GLY A 112 -9.98 -5.03 1.01
CA GLY A 112 -9.85 -4.06 -0.08
C GLY A 112 -8.42 -3.60 -0.32
N LEU A 113 -7.42 -4.25 0.29
CA LEU A 113 -6.02 -3.98 -0.01
C LEU A 113 -5.66 -4.63 -1.35
N SER A 114 -4.83 -3.95 -2.13
CA SER A 114 -4.34 -4.41 -3.42
C SER A 114 -2.84 -4.14 -3.55
N GLY A 115 -2.14 -5.01 -4.26
CA GLY A 115 -0.74 -4.81 -4.63
C GLY A 115 -0.59 -4.39 -6.09
N ASP A 116 0.65 -4.34 -6.56
CA ASP A 116 0.97 -4.14 -7.97
C ASP A 116 0.36 -5.23 -8.84
N ARG A 117 -0.01 -4.87 -10.08
CA ARG A 117 -0.63 -5.81 -11.04
C ARG A 117 0.38 -6.59 -11.85
N SER A 118 1.58 -6.04 -12.02
CA SER A 118 2.64 -6.63 -12.83
C SER A 118 4.00 -6.08 -12.42
N PHE A 119 5.07 -6.82 -12.73
CA PHE A 119 6.43 -6.34 -12.50
C PHE A 119 6.79 -5.12 -13.37
N ALA A 120 6.13 -4.97 -14.54
CA ALA A 120 6.27 -3.79 -15.38
C ALA A 120 5.72 -2.52 -14.70
N ASP A 121 4.60 -2.63 -13.96
CA ASP A 121 4.07 -1.52 -13.16
C ASP A 121 5.06 -1.12 -12.06
N VAL A 122 5.72 -2.08 -11.41
CA VAL A 122 6.77 -1.82 -10.41
C VAL A 122 7.94 -1.03 -11.02
N ILE A 123 8.43 -1.43 -12.19
CA ILE A 123 9.53 -0.73 -12.88
C ILE A 123 9.12 0.69 -13.28
N ARG A 124 7.90 0.87 -13.82
CA ARG A 124 7.36 2.20 -14.17
C ARG A 124 7.23 3.09 -12.93
N GLY A 125 6.77 2.53 -11.81
CA GLY A 125 6.69 3.23 -10.52
C GLY A 125 8.05 3.72 -10.06
N TYR A 126 9.05 2.83 -10.06
CA TYR A 126 10.43 3.19 -9.69
C TYR A 126 11.00 4.30 -10.57
N ILE A 127 10.79 4.23 -11.89
CA ILE A 127 11.25 5.28 -12.82
C ILE A 127 10.58 6.63 -12.52
N ALA A 128 9.27 6.62 -12.22
CA ALA A 128 8.54 7.84 -11.90
C ALA A 128 9.02 8.46 -10.58
N ASP A 129 9.23 7.64 -9.55
CA ASP A 129 9.66 8.08 -8.21
C ASP A 129 11.08 8.64 -8.24
N GLU A 130 12.00 7.96 -8.94
CA GLU A 130 13.41 8.34 -9.05
C GLU A 130 13.71 9.30 -10.22
N GLN A 131 12.69 9.65 -11.00
CA GLN A 131 12.81 10.54 -12.18
C GLN A 131 13.88 10.07 -13.18
N ILE A 132 13.94 8.76 -13.42
CA ILE A 132 14.95 8.18 -14.31
C ILE A 132 14.60 8.52 -15.77
N PRO A 133 15.53 9.11 -16.54
CA PRO A 133 15.30 9.34 -17.96
C PRO A 133 15.26 8.00 -18.70
N ILE A 134 14.12 7.69 -19.32
CA ILE A 134 14.01 6.57 -20.26
C ILE A 134 14.35 7.11 -21.65
N SER A 135 15.36 6.51 -22.30
CA SER A 135 15.81 6.84 -23.65
C SER A 135 14.98 6.14 -24.73
#